data_AF-A0A1V5KTW4-F1
#
_entry.id   AF-A0A1V5KTW4-F1
#
_cell.length_a   1.000
_cell.length_b   1.000
_cell.length_c   1.000
_cell.angle_alpha   90.00
_cell.angle_beta   90.00
_cell.angle_gamma   90.00
#
_symmetry.space_group_name_H-M   'P 1'
#
loop_
_entity.id
_entity.type
_entity.pdbx_description
1 polymer ?
#
loop_
_entity_poly.entity_id
_entity_poly.type
_entity_poly.pdbx_seq_one_letter_code
_entity_poly.pdbx_strand_id
1 'polypeptide(L)'
;MQVYLLQEVQRVYRLQGVDINDKHIEVIIRQMLRKVKIDDPGDTDLLPGGLIDIFEFEEENDRVKGEGGELATARPVLLGITKASLATDSFLSAASFQETTRVLTEAAIKGKMDPLLGLKENVIIGKLVPAGTGMSRYRNISLVAEDAGLELENLEDIDLVYDETTV
;
A
#
# COMPACT_ATOMS: atom_id res chain seq x y z
N MET A 1 -11.34 19.61 6.33
CA MET A 1 -11.34 19.18 4.91
C MET A 1 -11.88 17.76 4.73
N GLN A 2 -11.31 16.74 5.39
CA GLN A 2 -11.77 15.35 5.27
C GLN A 2 -13.27 15.16 5.60
N VAL A 3 -13.76 15.77 6.69
CA VAL A 3 -15.19 15.74 7.07
C VAL A 3 -16.10 16.31 5.99
N TYR A 4 -15.67 17.37 5.31
CA TYR A 4 -16.43 18.00 4.24
C TYR A 4 -16.58 17.07 3.02
N LEU A 5 -15.48 16.44 2.58
CA LEU A 5 -15.52 15.47 1.48
C LEU A 5 -16.41 14.28 1.80
N LEU A 6 -16.32 13.76 3.03
CA LEU A 6 -17.17 12.67 3.49
C LEU A 6 -18.65 13.07 3.43
N GLN A 7 -19.02 14.23 3.97
CA GLN A 7 -20.40 14.71 3.99
C GLN A 7 -20.98 14.91 2.59
N GLU A 8 -20.21 15.48 1.65
CA GLU A 8 -20.71 15.73 0.29
C GLU A 8 -20.89 14.43 -0.51
N VAL A 9 -19.96 13.48 -0.40
CA VAL A 9 -20.14 12.16 -1.04
C VAL A 9 -21.33 11.44 -0.43
N GLN A 10 -21.43 11.43 0.90
CA GLN A 10 -22.50 10.76 1.64
C GLN A 10 -23.88 11.35 1.32
N ARG A 11 -23.97 12.67 1.13
CA ARG A 11 -25.20 13.36 0.71
C ARG A 11 -25.74 12.78 -0.60
N VAL A 12 -24.88 12.57 -1.59
CA VAL A 12 -25.28 12.04 -2.91
C VAL A 12 -25.79 10.60 -2.80
N TYR A 13 -25.09 9.73 -2.06
CA TYR A 13 -25.54 8.35 -1.85
C TYR A 13 -26.88 8.29 -1.12
N ARG A 14 -27.06 9.09 -0.07
CA ARG A 14 -28.34 9.19 0.66
C ARG A 14 -29.48 9.69 -0.23
N LEU A 15 -29.22 10.68 -1.10
CA LEU A 15 -30.21 11.18 -2.06
C LEU A 15 -30.65 10.11 -3.08
N GLN A 16 -29.78 9.16 -3.40
CA GLN A 16 -30.09 8.01 -4.25
C GLN A 16 -30.69 6.83 -3.47
N GLY A 17 -30.91 6.98 -2.16
CA GLY A 17 -31.44 5.91 -1.31
C GLY A 17 -30.46 4.76 -1.06
N VAL A 18 -29.17 4.98 -1.30
CA VAL A 18 -28.12 3.97 -1.10
C VAL A 18 -27.47 4.20 0.27
N ASP A 19 -27.49 3.17 1.11
CA ASP A 19 -26.77 3.18 2.37
C ASP A 19 -25.33 2.69 2.19
N ILE A 20 -24.37 3.49 2.64
CA ILE A 20 -22.94 3.18 2.58
C ILE A 20 -22.29 3.61 3.89
N ASN A 21 -21.49 2.71 4.46
CA ASN A 21 -20.76 3.00 5.68
C ASN A 21 -19.66 4.03 5.43
N ASP A 22 -19.60 5.06 6.28
CA ASP A 22 -18.63 6.15 6.21
C ASP A 22 -17.17 5.65 6.13
N LYS A 23 -16.86 4.50 6.76
CA LYS A 23 -15.51 3.90 6.74
C LYS A 23 -14.99 3.63 5.33
N HIS A 24 -15.85 3.27 4.38
CA HIS A 24 -15.42 3.00 3.00
C HIS A 24 -14.94 4.29 2.31
N ILE A 25 -15.71 5.36 2.46
CA ILE A 25 -15.39 6.67 1.89
C ILE A 25 -14.16 7.25 2.59
N GLU A 26 -14.05 7.08 3.91
CA GLU A 26 -12.90 7.55 4.68
C GLU A 26 -11.59 6.92 4.21
N VAL A 27 -11.58 5.62 3.94
CA VAL A 27 -10.40 4.92 3.41
C VAL A 27 -9.98 5.48 2.05
N ILE A 28 -10.94 5.82 1.18
CA ILE A 28 -10.64 6.44 -0.12
C ILE A 28 -10.07 7.85 0.06
N ILE A 29 -10.70 8.68 0.90
CA ILE A 29 -10.22 10.05 1.17
C ILE A 29 -8.81 10.02 1.79
N ARG A 30 -8.53 9.04 2.66
CA ARG A 30 -7.19 8.84 3.23
C ARG A 30 -6.15 8.60 2.13
N GLN A 31 -6.47 7.80 1.11
CA GLN A 31 -5.56 7.60 -0.04
C GLN A 31 -5.37 8.88 -0.86
N MET A 32 -6.41 9.72 -0.99
CA MET A 32 -6.33 11.00 -1.68
C MET A 32 -5.47 12.05 -0.94
N LEU A 33 -5.30 11.92 0.38
CA LEU A 33 -4.52 12.82 1.24
C LEU A 33 -3.13 12.28 1.62
N ARG A 34 -2.71 11.16 1.02
CA ARG A 34 -1.49 10.45 1.42
C ARG A 34 -0.19 11.20 1.11
N LYS A 35 -0.19 12.15 0.17
CA LYS A 35 1.00 12.91 -0.23
C LYS A 35 1.04 14.29 0.41
N VAL A 36 2.24 14.73 0.79
CA VAL A 36 2.53 16.06 1.33
C VAL A 36 3.46 16.80 0.38
N LYS A 37 3.32 18.13 0.33
CA LYS A 37 4.24 19.00 -0.40
C LYS A 37 5.15 19.70 0.59
N ILE A 38 6.46 19.57 0.37
CA ILE A 38 7.48 20.22 1.21
C ILE A 38 7.43 21.73 0.96
N ASP A 39 7.28 22.50 2.04
CA ASP A 39 7.36 23.96 2.00
C ASP A 39 8.80 24.40 2.35
N ASP A 40 9.36 23.88 3.45
CA ASP A 40 10.76 24.09 3.86
C ASP A 40 11.42 22.74 4.20
N PRO A 41 12.58 22.38 3.61
CA PRO A 41 13.27 21.14 3.94
C PRO A 41 14.01 21.14 5.29
N GLY A 42 14.25 22.29 5.92
CA GLY A 42 15.10 22.33 7.13
C GLY A 42 16.46 21.68 6.89
N ASP A 43 16.87 20.80 7.80
CA ASP A 43 18.11 20.00 7.72
C ASP A 43 17.89 18.59 7.12
N THR A 44 16.71 18.31 6.55
CA THR A 44 16.42 17.02 5.88
C THR A 44 16.98 16.98 4.46
N ASP A 45 17.12 15.78 3.90
CA ASP A 45 17.50 15.59 2.49
C ASP A 45 16.32 15.82 1.51
N LEU A 46 15.21 16.39 1.99
CA LEU A 46 14.01 16.59 1.20
C LEU A 46 14.16 17.79 0.25
N LEU A 47 13.47 17.70 -0.90
CA LEU A 47 13.49 18.77 -1.88
C LEU A 47 12.33 19.75 -1.66
N PRO A 48 12.59 21.07 -1.59
CA PRO A 48 11.53 22.07 -1.47
C PRO A 48 10.58 21.99 -2.67
N GLY A 49 9.28 22.00 -2.38
CA GLY A 49 8.23 21.81 -3.38
C GLY A 49 8.04 20.37 -3.88
N GLY A 50 8.85 19.42 -3.39
CA GLY A 50 8.71 18.00 -3.66
C GLY A 50 7.39 17.44 -3.12
N LEU A 51 6.86 16.43 -3.81
CA LEU A 51 5.69 15.66 -3.39
C LEU A 51 6.15 14.29 -2.92
N ILE A 52 6.04 14.02 -1.62
CA ILE A 52 6.48 12.76 -1.01
C ILE A 52 5.36 12.13 -0.19
N ASP A 53 5.53 10.87 0.19
CA ASP A 53 4.58 10.21 1.09
C ASP A 53 4.61 10.81 2.49
N ILE A 54 3.46 10.85 3.16
CA ILE A 54 3.40 11.32 4.54
C ILE A 54 4.26 10.46 5.48
N PHE A 55 4.34 9.15 5.23
CA PHE A 55 5.16 8.26 6.06
C PHE A 55 6.66 8.48 5.83
N GLU A 56 7.09 8.70 4.59
CA GLU A 56 8.48 9.04 4.26
C GLU A 56 8.88 10.40 4.87
N PHE A 57 7.96 11.37 4.83
CA PHE A 57 8.15 12.67 5.46
C PHE A 57 8.32 12.56 6.99
N GLU A 58 7.45 11.77 7.64
CA GLU A 58 7.50 11.54 9.09
C GLU A 58 8.80 10.82 9.49
N GLU A 59 9.19 9.79 8.75
CA GLU A 59 10.43 9.03 9.00
C GLU A 59 11.68 9.90 8.90
N GLU A 60 11.77 10.73 7.85
CA GLU A 60 12.92 11.61 7.65
C GLU A 60 12.99 12.71 8.70
N ASN A 61 11.85 13.26 9.11
CA ASN A 61 11.79 14.22 10.21
C ASN A 61 12.17 13.58 11.56
N ASP A 62 11.73 12.35 11.83
CA ASP A 62 12.10 11.65 13.06
C ASP A 62 13.62 11.36 13.11
N ARG A 63 14.25 11.09 11.96
CA ARG A 63 15.71 10.97 11.83
C ARG A 63 16.42 12.27 12.21
N VAL A 64 16.06 13.38 11.57
CA VAL A 64 16.68 14.69 11.84
C VAL A 64 16.43 15.17 13.27
N LYS A 65 15.24 14.88 13.82
CA LYS A 65 14.93 15.14 15.22
C LYS A 65 15.86 14.41 16.18
N GLY A 66 16.22 13.17 15.86
CA GLY A 66 17.18 12.37 16.65
C GLY A 66 18.60 12.93 16.60
N GLU A 67 18.96 13.58 15.48
CA GLU A 67 20.24 14.26 15.29
C GLU A 67 20.26 15.68 15.90
N GLY A 68 19.10 16.21 16.28
CA GLY A 68 18.94 17.54 16.88
C GLY A 68 18.90 18.69 15.87
N GLY A 69 18.65 18.40 14.60
CA GLY A 69 18.54 19.39 13.52
C GLY A 69 17.15 20.03 13.39
N GLU A 70 17.01 20.93 12.43
CA GLU A 70 15.76 21.60 12.08
C GLU A 70 14.87 20.70 11.21
N LEU A 71 13.61 20.52 11.62
CA LEU A 71 12.65 19.64 10.94
C LEU A 71 12.12 20.28 9.65
N ALA A 72 11.87 19.46 8.64
CA ALA A 72 11.17 19.89 7.45
C ALA A 72 9.71 20.23 7.76
N THR A 73 9.19 21.27 7.11
CA THR A 73 7.79 21.64 7.12
C THR A 73 7.14 21.29 5.78
N ALA A 74 5.93 20.72 5.86
CA ALA A 74 5.17 20.32 4.69
C ALA A 74 3.68 20.57 4.91
N ARG A 75 2.96 20.67 3.81
CA ARG A 75 1.49 20.79 3.81
C ARG A 75 0.84 19.63 3.08
N PRO A 76 -0.28 19.09 3.60
CA PRO A 76 -1.00 18.01 2.95
C PRO A 76 -1.56 18.48 1.61
N VAL A 77 -1.51 17.60 0.60
CA VAL A 77 -2.06 17.87 -0.73
C VAL A 77 -3.16 16.86 -1.05
N LEU A 78 -4.35 17.38 -1.35
CA LEU A 78 -5.42 16.55 -1.87
C LEU A 78 -5.17 16.22 -3.35
N LEU A 79 -4.97 14.95 -3.64
CA LEU A 79 -4.87 14.41 -4.99
C LEU A 79 -6.19 13.76 -5.41
N GLY A 80 -6.58 13.94 -6.68
CA GLY A 80 -7.66 13.15 -7.27
C GLY A 80 -7.31 11.66 -7.26
N ILE A 81 -8.30 10.77 -7.22
CA ILE A 81 -8.11 9.30 -7.12
C ILE A 81 -7.16 8.77 -8.21
N THR A 82 -7.31 9.25 -9.44
CA THR A 82 -6.44 8.88 -10.57
C THR A 82 -4.98 9.27 -10.32
N LYS A 83 -4.74 10.50 -9.86
CA LYS A 83 -3.38 11.00 -9.57
C LYS A 83 -2.78 10.33 -8.35
N ALA A 84 -3.57 10.08 -7.31
CA ALA A 84 -3.13 9.33 -6.13
C ALA A 84 -2.73 7.89 -6.49
N SER A 85 -3.48 7.24 -7.40
CA SER A 85 -3.18 5.87 -7.86
C SER A 85 -1.91 5.79 -8.72
N LEU A 86 -1.63 6.82 -9.51
CA LEU A 86 -0.38 6.92 -10.31
C LEU A 86 0.83 7.29 -9.45
N ALA A 87 0.63 8.02 -8.35
CA ALA A 87 1.68 8.46 -7.43
C ALA A 87 2.01 7.43 -6.34
N THR A 88 1.65 6.15 -6.55
CA THR A 88 2.04 5.06 -5.65
C THR A 88 3.53 4.75 -5.76
N ASP A 89 4.10 4.17 -4.71
CA ASP A 89 5.54 3.94 -4.62
C ASP A 89 5.97 2.75 -5.50
N SER A 90 5.08 1.79 -5.73
CA SER A 90 5.30 0.70 -6.68
C SER A 90 5.09 1.15 -8.12
N PHE A 91 6.15 1.07 -8.93
CA PHE A 91 6.03 1.35 -10.36
C PHE A 91 5.30 0.23 -11.10
N LEU A 92 5.34 -1.03 -10.63
CA LEU A 92 4.57 -2.13 -11.22
C LEU A 92 3.07 -1.90 -11.05
N SER A 93 2.65 -1.53 -9.84
CA SER A 93 1.27 -1.16 -9.54
C SER A 93 0.82 0.06 -10.35
N ALA A 94 1.64 1.11 -10.42
CA ALA A 94 1.33 2.31 -11.19
C ALA A 94 1.21 2.02 -12.70
N ALA A 95 2.17 1.28 -13.28
CA ALA A 95 2.21 0.96 -14.71
C ALA A 95 1.04 0.05 -15.14
N SER A 96 0.54 -0.80 -14.24
CA SER A 96 -0.64 -1.64 -14.46
C SER A 96 -1.96 -0.85 -14.45
N PHE A 97 -1.97 0.36 -13.87
CA PHE A 97 -3.17 1.18 -13.79
C PHE A 97 -3.36 2.00 -15.07
N GLN A 98 -2.45 2.93 -15.35
CA GLN A 98 -2.48 3.83 -16.52
C GLN A 98 -1.06 4.31 -16.88
N GLU A 99 -0.91 4.94 -18.05
CA GLU A 99 0.33 5.62 -18.49
C GLU A 99 1.59 4.74 -18.49
N THR A 100 1.44 3.45 -18.84
CA THR A 100 2.47 2.40 -18.74
C THR A 100 3.83 2.81 -19.30
N THR A 101 3.89 3.38 -20.51
CA THR A 101 5.16 3.81 -21.13
C THR A 101 5.88 4.85 -20.29
N ARG A 102 5.17 5.89 -19.82
CA ARG A 102 5.77 6.97 -19.03
C ARG A 102 6.29 6.43 -17.70
N VAL A 103 5.48 5.64 -17.01
CA VAL A 103 5.83 5.08 -15.69
C VAL A 103 7.07 4.17 -15.78
N LEU A 104 7.12 3.28 -16.76
CA LEU A 104 8.26 2.38 -16.93
C LEU A 104 9.54 3.12 -17.36
N THR A 105 9.43 4.12 -18.23
CA THR A 105 10.58 4.95 -18.61
C THR A 105 11.15 5.72 -17.43
N GLU A 106 10.30 6.37 -16.62
CA GLU A 106 10.76 7.08 -15.42
C GLU A 106 11.40 6.14 -14.40
N ALA A 107 10.83 4.95 -14.19
CA ALA A 107 11.39 3.95 -13.30
C ALA A 107 12.75 3.44 -13.80
N ALA A 108 12.90 3.20 -15.10
CA ALA A 108 14.15 2.76 -15.71
C ALA A 108 15.25 3.83 -15.62
N ILE A 109 14.92 5.10 -15.88
CA ILE A 109 15.87 6.22 -15.77
C ILE A 109 16.36 6.37 -14.32
N LYS A 110 15.47 6.21 -13.34
CA LYS A 110 15.79 6.32 -11.92
C LYS A 110 16.38 5.05 -11.31
N GLY A 111 16.42 3.94 -12.05
CA GLY A 111 16.81 2.63 -11.53
C GLY A 111 15.94 2.16 -10.35
N LYS A 112 14.63 2.49 -10.37
CA LYS A 112 13.74 2.23 -9.23
C LYS A 112 13.56 0.72 -9.02
N MET A 113 13.67 0.27 -7.77
CA MET A 113 13.33 -1.08 -7.36
C MET A 113 11.94 -1.13 -6.73
N ASP A 114 11.18 -2.18 -7.01
CA ASP A 114 9.84 -2.37 -6.44
C ASP A 114 9.91 -3.34 -5.25
N PRO A 115 9.55 -2.93 -4.03
CA PRO A 115 9.67 -3.78 -2.84
C PRO A 115 8.55 -4.83 -2.72
N LEU A 116 7.54 -4.83 -3.62
CA LEU A 116 6.45 -5.80 -3.62
C LEU A 116 5.64 -5.82 -2.30
N LEU A 117 5.40 -4.65 -1.72
CA LEU A 117 4.62 -4.52 -0.48
C LEU A 117 3.12 -4.52 -0.74
N GLY A 118 2.70 -4.21 -1.97
CA GLY A 118 1.32 -4.07 -2.37
C GLY A 118 0.66 -5.37 -2.84
N LEU A 119 -0.66 -5.31 -2.98
CA LEU A 119 -1.44 -6.45 -3.49
C LEU A 119 -1.20 -6.66 -4.99
N LYS A 120 -1.25 -5.59 -5.79
CA LYS A 120 -1.17 -5.69 -7.26
C LYS A 120 0.18 -6.20 -7.74
N GLU A 121 1.28 -5.70 -7.17
CA GLU A 121 2.62 -6.18 -7.48
C GLU A 121 2.75 -7.69 -7.30
N ASN A 122 2.30 -8.22 -6.16
CA ASN A 122 2.40 -9.65 -5.87
C ASN A 122 1.50 -10.47 -6.81
N VAL A 123 0.31 -9.97 -7.15
CA VAL A 123 -0.55 -10.62 -8.16
C VAL A 123 0.13 -10.67 -9.53
N ILE A 124 0.72 -9.56 -9.98
CA ILE A 124 1.38 -9.48 -11.31
C ILE A 124 2.56 -10.46 -11.40
N ILE A 125 3.32 -10.60 -10.31
CA ILE A 125 4.50 -11.47 -10.24
C ILE A 125 4.11 -12.94 -9.95
N GLY A 126 2.88 -13.21 -9.52
CA GLY A 126 2.43 -14.56 -9.15
C GLY A 126 2.87 -15.02 -7.76
N LYS A 127 3.21 -14.07 -6.85
CA LYS A 127 3.52 -14.35 -5.44
C LYS A 127 2.27 -14.25 -4.58
N LEU A 128 2.31 -14.88 -3.41
CA LEU A 128 1.23 -14.79 -2.43
C LEU A 128 1.01 -13.35 -1.99
N VAL A 129 -0.23 -12.86 -2.12
CA VAL A 129 -0.57 -11.48 -1.73
C VAL A 129 -0.44 -11.26 -0.23
N PRO A 130 0.01 -10.08 0.25
CA PRO A 130 0.18 -9.79 1.67
C PRO A 130 -1.15 -9.46 2.39
N ALA A 131 -2.22 -10.22 2.13
CA ALA A 131 -3.52 -10.06 2.76
C ALA A 131 -4.15 -11.42 3.09
N GLY A 132 -5.05 -11.46 4.07
CA GLY A 132 -5.67 -12.70 4.52
C GLY A 132 -4.62 -13.70 5.02
N THR A 133 -4.71 -14.96 4.58
CA THR A 133 -3.74 -16.03 4.91
C THR A 133 -2.31 -15.73 4.45
N GLY A 134 -2.15 -14.80 3.50
CA GLY A 134 -0.84 -14.34 3.05
C GLY A 134 -0.15 -13.34 3.99
N MET A 135 -0.80 -12.87 5.07
CA MET A 135 -0.10 -12.04 6.06
C MET A 135 0.86 -12.88 6.90
N SER A 136 2.01 -12.32 7.26
CA SER A 136 3.05 -13.00 8.07
C SER A 136 2.50 -13.65 9.34
N ARG A 137 1.52 -12.99 9.99
CA ARG A 137 0.85 -13.49 11.21
C ARG A 137 0.13 -14.82 11.00
N TYR A 138 -0.39 -15.10 9.80
CA TYR A 138 -1.11 -16.34 9.50
C TYR A 138 -0.21 -17.39 8.82
N ARG A 139 0.82 -16.97 8.10
CA ARG A 139 1.76 -17.91 7.42
C ARG A 139 2.57 -18.78 8.37
N ASN A 140 2.91 -18.25 9.54
CA ASN A 140 3.81 -18.93 10.48
C ASN A 140 3.09 -19.47 11.72
N ILE A 141 1.78 -19.74 11.62
CA ILE A 141 1.03 -20.36 12.72
C ILE A 141 1.41 -21.85 12.78
N SER A 142 2.13 -22.23 13.83
CA SER A 142 2.32 -23.64 14.19
C SER A 142 1.07 -24.16 14.87
N LEU A 143 0.38 -25.11 14.23
CA LEU A 143 -0.72 -25.84 14.86
C LEU A 143 -0.13 -26.83 15.85
N VAL A 144 -0.38 -26.61 17.14
CA VAL A 144 -0.12 -27.62 18.16
C VAL A 144 -1.37 -28.48 18.22
N ALA A 145 -1.29 -29.71 17.73
CA ALA A 145 -2.30 -30.71 18.02
C ALA A 145 -2.15 -31.07 19.51
N GLU A 146 -3.03 -30.55 20.36
CA GLU A 146 -3.28 -31.22 21.63
C GLU A 146 -3.90 -32.57 21.31
N ASP A 147 -3.35 -33.61 21.94
CA ASP A 147 -3.72 -35.04 21.87
C ASP A 147 -5.25 -35.25 21.92
N ALA A 148 -5.93 -35.01 20.81
CA ALA A 148 -7.20 -35.61 20.51
C ALA A 148 -6.83 -36.94 19.88
N GLY A 149 -6.94 -38.02 20.66
CA GLY A 149 -6.68 -39.41 20.26
C GLY A 149 -7.51 -39.85 19.05
N LEU A 150 -7.15 -39.31 17.90
CA LEU A 150 -7.57 -39.72 16.58
C LEU A 150 -6.43 -40.59 16.08
N GLU A 151 -6.63 -41.89 16.15
CA GLU A 151 -5.83 -42.84 15.39
C GLU A 151 -5.88 -42.38 13.93
N LEU A 152 -4.71 -42.03 13.39
CA LEU A 152 -4.53 -41.77 11.98
C LEU A 152 -4.70 -43.11 11.26
N GLU A 153 -5.92 -43.47 10.90
CA GLU A 153 -6.16 -44.50 9.90
C GLU A 153 -5.72 -43.95 8.53
N ASN A 154 -4.55 -44.41 8.09
CA ASN A 154 -4.06 -44.51 6.72
C ASN A 154 -4.26 -43.29 5.81
N LEU A 155 -3.25 -42.42 5.77
CA LEU A 155 -3.06 -41.39 4.74
C LEU A 155 -2.24 -41.88 3.53
N GLU A 156 -2.28 -43.19 3.21
CA GLU A 156 -1.51 -43.73 2.07
C GLU A 156 -2.11 -43.42 0.69
N ASP A 157 -3.31 -42.83 0.59
CA ASP A 157 -3.96 -42.53 -0.71
C ASP A 157 -4.13 -41.03 -1.00
N ILE A 158 -3.10 -40.21 -0.77
CA ILE A 158 -3.04 -38.88 -1.39
C ILE A 158 -1.81 -38.84 -2.29
N ASP A 159 -2.02 -39.24 -3.55
CA ASP A 159 -1.11 -38.96 -4.65
C ASP A 159 -0.97 -37.44 -4.80
N LEU A 160 0.03 -36.87 -4.12
CA LEU A 160 0.54 -35.54 -4.40
C LEU A 160 1.30 -35.63 -5.73
N VAL A 161 0.58 -35.39 -6.83
CA VAL A 161 1.19 -35.11 -8.13
C VAL A 161 1.93 -33.79 -7.99
N TYR A 162 3.23 -33.86 -7.71
CA TYR A 162 4.16 -32.76 -7.93
C TYR A 162 4.28 -32.57 -9.44
N ASP A 163 3.72 -31.48 -9.96
CA ASP A 163 3.99 -31.03 -11.32
C ASP A 163 5.45 -30.57 -11.39
N GLU A 164 6.32 -31.46 -11.88
CA GLU A 164 7.70 -31.17 -12.24
C GLU A 164 7.73 -30.22 -13.45
N THR A 165 7.67 -28.91 -13.23
CA THR A 165 8.34 -27.95 -14.13
C THR A 165 8.83 -26.72 -13.37
N THR A 166 9.95 -26.91 -12.66
CA THR A 166 10.92 -25.84 -12.43
C THR A 166 11.86 -25.80 -13.63
N VAL A 167 11.74 -24.76 -14.46
CA VAL A 167 12.85 -24.14 -15.20
C VAL A 167 12.66 -22.64 -15.17
#